data_AF-A0A4Q3BBY9-F1
#
_entry.id   AF-A0A4Q3BBY9-F1
#
_cell.length_a   1.000
_cell.length_b   1.000
_cell.length_c   1.000
_cell.angle_alpha   90.00
_cell.angle_beta   90.00
_cell.angle_gamma   90.00
#
_symmetry.space_group_name_H-M   'P 1'
#
loop_
_entity.id
_entity.type
_entity.pdbx_description
1 polymer ?
#
loop_
_entity_poly.entity_id
_entity_poly.type
_entity_poly.pdbx_seq_one_letter_code
_entity_poly.pdbx_strand_id
1 'polypeptide(L)'
;MKPTNYIRDLTPRRQEKLKRVISHRQKTLTVVLENVHDPHNISAVLRSCDAVGVLDVFVINTAEFKSRKLGRKSSASAKKWVNVFYFDTTEACFEELRKRGLEIWITHLSSDAKNLYDMDLTKP
;
A
#
# COMPACT_ATOMS: atom_id res chain seq x y z
N MET A 1 -1.31 -22.07 -30.18
CA MET A 1 -0.81 -21.26 -29.06
C MET A 1 -0.53 -22.20 -27.90
N LYS A 2 0.74 -22.41 -27.49
CA LYS A 2 1.06 -23.37 -26.40
C LYS A 2 0.64 -22.73 -25.06
N PRO A 3 -0.13 -23.41 -24.20
CA PRO A 3 -0.44 -22.89 -22.88
C PRO A 3 0.87 -22.77 -22.09
N THR A 4 1.26 -21.54 -21.77
CA THR A 4 2.46 -21.23 -20.98
C THR A 4 2.21 -21.70 -19.55
N ASN A 5 2.74 -22.88 -19.22
CA ASN A 5 2.51 -23.54 -17.95
C ASN A 5 3.42 -22.93 -16.86
N TYR A 6 3.18 -21.66 -16.50
CA TYR A 6 4.00 -20.86 -15.57
C TYR A 6 4.21 -21.50 -14.19
N ILE A 7 3.35 -22.45 -13.79
CA ILE A 7 3.41 -23.11 -12.49
C ILE A 7 4.53 -24.16 -12.42
N ARG A 8 5.00 -24.71 -13.56
CA ARG A 8 6.02 -25.77 -13.57
C ARG A 8 7.44 -25.32 -13.19
N ASP A 9 7.76 -24.03 -13.30
CA ASP A 9 9.11 -23.50 -13.06
C ASP A 9 9.31 -22.83 -11.69
N LEU A 10 8.36 -23.00 -10.76
CA LEU A 10 8.46 -22.41 -9.43
C LEU A 10 9.23 -23.31 -8.47
N THR A 11 10.39 -22.86 -7.99
CA THR A 11 11.15 -23.65 -7.00
C THR A 11 10.35 -23.83 -5.71
N PRO A 12 10.48 -24.96 -4.99
CA PRO A 12 9.77 -25.19 -3.73
C PRO A 12 9.93 -24.04 -2.73
N ARG A 13 11.16 -23.51 -2.61
CA ARG A 13 11.48 -22.33 -1.78
C ARG A 13 10.68 -21.08 -2.18
N ARG A 14 10.49 -20.83 -3.48
CA ARG A 14 9.69 -19.70 -3.97
C ARG A 14 8.20 -19.92 -3.67
N GLN A 15 7.70 -21.14 -3.87
CA GLN A 15 6.31 -21.48 -3.57
C GLN A 15 5.98 -21.28 -2.09
N GLU A 16 6.87 -21.76 -1.21
CA GLU A 16 6.72 -21.60 0.24
C GLU A 16 6.77 -20.12 0.64
N LYS A 17 7.71 -19.34 0.09
CA LYS A 17 7.76 -17.90 0.33
C LYS A 17 6.46 -17.20 -0.06
N LEU A 18 5.89 -17.51 -1.22
CA LEU A 18 4.62 -16.92 -1.66
C LEU A 18 3.48 -17.28 -0.70
N LYS A 19 3.33 -18.56 -0.35
CA LYS A 19 2.30 -19.02 0.60
C LYS A 19 2.43 -18.33 1.96
N ARG A 20 3.67 -18.22 2.47
CA ARG A 20 3.95 -17.54 3.73
C ARG A 20 3.59 -16.06 3.67
N VAL A 21 3.96 -15.34 2.62
CA VAL A 21 3.64 -13.91 2.51
C VAL A 21 2.13 -13.69 2.39
N ILE A 22 1.44 -14.47 1.54
CA ILE A 22 -0.01 -14.31 1.31
C ILE A 22 -0.81 -14.57 2.60
N SER A 23 -0.43 -15.57 3.40
CA SER A 23 -1.11 -15.90 4.66
C SER A 23 -0.99 -14.82 5.74
N HIS A 24 -0.02 -13.89 5.61
CA HIS A 24 0.18 -12.79 6.56
C HIS A 24 -0.28 -11.43 6.00
N ARG A 25 -1.03 -11.41 4.90
CA ARG A 25 -1.56 -10.15 4.37
C ARG A 25 -2.80 -9.68 5.13
N GLN A 26 -2.80 -8.41 5.49
CA GLN A 26 -3.90 -7.72 6.16
C GLN A 26 -4.70 -6.95 5.12
N LYS A 27 -5.73 -7.57 4.55
CA LYS A 27 -6.56 -6.96 3.50
C LYS A 27 -7.42 -5.79 3.99
N THR A 28 -7.57 -5.67 5.30
CA THR A 28 -8.32 -4.61 5.99
C THR A 28 -7.43 -3.49 6.51
N LEU A 29 -6.11 -3.55 6.29
CA LEU A 29 -5.18 -2.49 6.66
C LEU A 29 -4.56 -1.88 5.40
N THR A 30 -4.65 -0.57 5.28
CA THR A 30 -4.07 0.18 4.16
C THR A 30 -3.45 1.50 4.62
N VAL A 31 -2.65 2.12 3.74
CA VAL A 31 -2.01 3.41 3.97
C VAL A 31 -2.30 4.31 2.78
N VAL A 32 -2.66 5.55 3.06
CA VAL A 32 -2.85 6.62 2.07
C VAL A 32 -1.69 7.61 2.20
N LEU A 33 -1.07 7.94 1.08
CA LEU A 33 -0.02 8.95 0.98
C LEU A 33 -0.55 10.12 0.15
N GLU A 34 -0.87 11.23 0.81
CA GLU A 34 -1.35 12.44 0.15
C GLU A 34 -0.19 13.41 -0.08
N ASN A 35 0.05 13.76 -1.35
CA ASN A 35 1.03 14.75 -1.80
C ASN A 35 2.45 14.57 -1.24
N VAL A 36 2.88 13.32 -1.00
CA VAL A 36 4.26 13.02 -0.57
C VAL A 36 5.23 13.33 -1.71
N HIS A 37 5.95 14.44 -1.58
CA HIS A 37 6.74 15.02 -2.67
C HIS A 37 7.94 14.19 -3.12
N ASP A 38 8.60 13.49 -2.20
CA ASP A 38 9.80 12.71 -2.47
C ASP A 38 9.46 11.23 -2.74
N PRO A 39 9.70 10.72 -3.96
CA PRO A 39 9.52 9.31 -4.28
C PRO A 39 10.34 8.36 -3.39
N HIS A 40 11.43 8.81 -2.78
CA HIS A 40 12.19 8.00 -1.81
C HIS A 40 11.38 7.73 -0.53
N ASN A 41 10.59 8.70 -0.06
CA ASN A 41 9.70 8.53 1.09
C ASN A 41 8.57 7.55 0.76
N ILE A 42 7.96 7.67 -0.42
CA ILE A 42 6.97 6.68 -0.89
C ILE A 42 7.61 5.28 -0.93
N SER A 43 8.83 5.16 -1.46
CA SER A 43 9.56 3.88 -1.50
C SER A 43 9.84 3.32 -0.10
N ALA A 44 10.14 4.17 0.88
CA ALA A 44 10.34 3.77 2.26
C ALA A 44 9.05 3.25 2.89
N VAL A 45 7.93 3.96 2.70
CA VAL A 45 6.61 3.51 3.18
C VAL A 45 6.23 2.18 2.56
N LEU A 46 6.45 1.96 1.26
CA LEU A 46 6.15 0.66 0.63
C LEU A 46 6.94 -0.50 1.25
N ARG A 47 8.19 -0.26 1.67
CA ARG A 47 8.99 -1.28 2.38
C ARG A 47 8.39 -1.58 3.75
N SER A 48 7.96 -0.56 4.49
CA SER A 48 7.28 -0.73 5.77
C SER A 48 5.96 -1.49 5.60
N CYS A 49 5.16 -1.13 4.58
CA CYS A 49 3.90 -1.79 4.25
C CYS A 49 4.09 -3.28 3.94
N ASP A 50 5.08 -3.63 3.10
CA ASP A 50 5.40 -5.03 2.80
C ASP A 50 5.79 -5.82 4.06
N ALA A 51 6.57 -5.20 4.95
CA ALA A 51 7.04 -5.80 6.19
C ALA A 51 5.92 -6.09 7.20
N VAL A 52 4.91 -5.21 7.28
CA VAL A 52 3.78 -5.37 8.23
C VAL A 52 2.56 -6.07 7.63
N GLY A 53 2.59 -6.40 6.34
CA GLY A 53 1.51 -7.19 5.72
C GLY A 53 0.44 -6.37 5.00
N VAL A 54 0.62 -5.06 4.83
CA VAL A 54 -0.25 -4.23 4.00
C VAL A 54 -0.17 -4.69 2.54
N LEU A 55 -1.34 -4.92 1.94
CA LEU A 55 -1.45 -5.38 0.54
C LEU A 55 -1.60 -4.22 -0.44
N ASP A 56 -2.42 -3.23 -0.10
CA ASP A 56 -2.79 -2.12 -0.96
C ASP A 56 -2.34 -0.80 -0.33
N VAL A 57 -1.73 0.08 -1.14
CA VAL A 57 -1.35 1.45 -0.75
C VAL A 57 -1.93 2.43 -1.76
N PHE A 58 -2.44 3.53 -1.26
CA PHE A 58 -3.07 4.60 -2.05
C PHE A 58 -2.16 5.81 -2.07
N VAL A 59 -1.97 6.41 -3.24
CA VAL A 59 -1.17 7.63 -3.41
C VAL A 59 -2.06 8.68 -4.08
N ILE A 60 -2.28 9.79 -3.39
CA ILE A 60 -3.02 10.93 -3.93
C ILE A 60 -1.98 11.97 -4.36
N ASN A 61 -1.96 12.29 -5.66
CA ASN A 61 -1.14 13.36 -6.21
C ASN A 61 -2.06 14.36 -6.91
N THR A 62 -2.33 15.48 -6.26
CA THR A 62 -3.13 16.55 -6.86
C THR A 62 -2.37 17.21 -8.01
N ALA A 63 -3.03 18.10 -8.76
CA ALA A 63 -2.51 18.68 -10.01
C ALA A 63 -1.06 19.20 -9.94
N GLU A 64 -0.65 19.74 -8.78
CA GLU A 64 0.68 20.28 -8.53
C GLU A 64 1.79 19.18 -8.48
N PHE A 65 1.42 17.91 -8.30
CA PHE A 65 2.34 16.77 -8.08
C PHE A 65 2.17 15.62 -9.09
N LYS A 66 1.35 15.78 -10.13
CA LYS A 66 0.97 14.72 -11.09
C LYS A 66 2.14 14.02 -11.81
N SER A 67 3.29 14.65 -11.96
CA SER A 67 4.43 14.09 -12.71
C SER A 67 5.30 13.10 -11.91
N ARG A 68 5.03 12.87 -10.62
CA ARG A 68 5.92 12.13 -9.71
C ARG A 68 5.45 10.70 -9.44
N LYS A 69 5.51 9.86 -10.47
CA LYS A 69 5.30 8.40 -10.30
C LYS A 69 6.57 7.72 -9.85
N LEU A 70 6.41 6.71 -9.01
CA LEU A 70 7.53 6.00 -8.42
C LEU A 70 8.31 5.21 -9.49
N GLY A 71 9.63 5.43 -9.59
CA GLY A 71 10.50 4.71 -10.54
C GLY A 71 10.59 3.20 -10.29
N ARG A 72 11.01 2.42 -11.30
CA ARG A 72 11.10 0.94 -11.21
C ARG A 72 12.13 0.43 -10.17
N LYS A 73 13.17 1.21 -9.87
CA LYS A 73 14.33 0.74 -9.07
C LYS A 73 14.31 1.14 -7.58
N SER A 74 13.39 2.00 -7.13
CA SER A 74 13.54 2.71 -5.85
C SER A 74 13.00 1.97 -4.60
N SER A 75 12.17 0.93 -4.77
CA SER A 75 11.41 0.31 -3.66
C SER A 75 12.00 -0.97 -3.07
N ALA A 76 13.27 -1.30 -3.36
CA ALA A 76 13.89 -2.57 -2.92
C ALA A 76 13.06 -3.84 -3.22
N SER A 77 12.34 -3.86 -4.35
CA SER A 77 11.38 -4.90 -4.74
C SER A 77 10.06 -4.99 -3.96
N ALA A 78 9.80 -4.13 -2.96
CA ALA A 78 8.52 -4.11 -2.23
C ALA A 78 7.31 -3.90 -3.16
N LYS A 79 7.47 -3.12 -4.24
CA LYS A 79 6.46 -2.97 -5.31
C LYS A 79 6.00 -4.26 -5.98
N LYS A 80 6.74 -5.36 -5.84
CA LYS A 80 6.31 -6.67 -6.37
C LYS A 80 5.27 -7.34 -5.47
N TRP A 81 5.11 -6.83 -4.24
CA TRP A 81 4.40 -7.47 -3.15
C TRP A 81 3.28 -6.59 -2.55
N VAL A 82 3.26 -5.31 -2.93
CA VAL A 82 2.29 -4.29 -2.50
C VAL A 82 1.74 -3.62 -3.75
N ASN A 83 0.41 -3.54 -3.85
CA ASN A 83 -0.29 -2.83 -4.92
C ASN A 83 -0.27 -1.33 -4.62
N VAL A 84 -0.08 -0.51 -5.66
CA VAL A 84 -0.09 0.96 -5.52
C VAL A 84 -1.14 1.53 -6.44
N PHE A 85 -2.15 2.16 -5.85
CA PHE A 85 -3.23 2.84 -6.56
C PHE A 85 -2.99 4.34 -6.52
N TYR A 86 -3.16 5.01 -7.66
CA TYR A 86 -2.93 6.45 -7.78
C TYR A 86 -4.26 7.15 -8.00
N PHE A 87 -4.46 8.25 -7.28
CA PHE A 87 -5.63 9.11 -7.37
C PHE A 87 -5.20 10.55 -7.64
N ASP A 88 -6.00 11.25 -8.43
CA ASP A 88 -5.78 12.67 -8.76
C ASP A 88 -6.47 13.61 -7.76
N THR A 89 -7.44 13.09 -6.99
CA THR A 89 -8.19 13.83 -5.99
C THR A 89 -8.41 13.00 -4.73
N THR A 90 -8.53 13.68 -3.59
CA THR A 90 -8.75 13.07 -2.28
C THR A 90 -10.14 12.44 -2.20
N GLU A 91 -11.14 13.09 -2.82
CA GLU A 91 -12.53 12.62 -2.87
C GLU A 91 -12.62 11.26 -3.55
N ALA A 92 -11.99 11.09 -4.71
CA ALA A 92 -12.01 9.83 -5.46
C ALA A 92 -11.33 8.69 -4.67
N CYS A 93 -10.25 9.00 -3.94
CA CYS A 93 -9.58 8.02 -3.08
C CYS A 93 -10.49 7.61 -1.92
N PHE A 94 -11.14 8.57 -1.26
CA PHE A 94 -11.99 8.31 -0.10
C PHE A 94 -13.27 7.57 -0.50
N GLU A 95 -13.82 7.83 -1.68
CA GLU A 95 -14.93 7.03 -2.22
C GLU A 95 -14.56 5.54 -2.36
N GLU A 96 -13.36 5.25 -2.86
CA GLU A 96 -12.86 3.87 -2.98
C GLU A 96 -12.66 3.22 -1.61
N LEU A 97 -12.07 3.94 -0.65
CA LEU A 97 -11.87 3.44 0.71
C LEU A 97 -13.20 3.15 1.43
N ARG A 98 -14.19 4.04 1.29
CA ARG A 98 -15.53 3.85 1.87
C ARG A 98 -16.27 2.67 1.24
N LYS A 99 -16.14 2.45 -0.07
CA LYS A 99 -16.71 1.25 -0.75
C LYS A 99 -16.12 -0.05 -0.21
N ARG A 100 -14.88 -0.03 0.29
CA ARG A 100 -14.22 -1.16 0.93
C ARG A 100 -14.62 -1.35 2.40
N GLY A 101 -15.42 -0.45 2.96
CA GLY A 101 -15.88 -0.52 4.35
C GLY A 101 -14.79 -0.27 5.37
N LEU A 102 -13.77 0.52 5.01
CA LEU A 102 -12.64 0.85 5.88
C LEU A 102 -12.92 2.08 6.74
N GLU A 103 -12.50 2.04 8.00
CA GLU A 103 -12.44 3.20 8.88
C GLU A 103 -11.25 4.08 8.49
N ILE A 104 -11.51 5.36 8.27
CA ILE A 104 -10.49 6.30 7.77
C ILE A 104 -9.99 7.17 8.90
N TRP A 105 -8.70 7.02 9.21
CA TRP A 105 -7.98 7.85 10.16
C TRP A 105 -6.96 8.74 9.43
N ILE A 106 -6.76 9.95 9.94
CA ILE A 106 -5.77 10.90 9.41
C ILE A 106 -4.77 11.29 10.48
N THR A 107 -3.52 11.53 10.08
CA THR A 107 -2.52 12.14 10.96
C THR A 107 -2.74 13.65 10.96
N HIS A 108 -2.98 14.23 12.14
CA HIS A 108 -3.24 15.65 12.28
C HIS A 108 -2.39 16.22 13.42
N LEU A 109 -1.69 17.34 13.17
CA LEU A 109 -0.85 18.02 14.16
C LEU A 109 -1.68 19.03 14.96
N SER A 110 -2.67 18.54 15.70
CA SER A 110 -3.52 19.36 16.56
C SER A 110 -3.60 18.81 17.97
N SER A 111 -3.85 19.68 18.95
CA SER A 111 -3.95 19.33 20.37
C SER A 111 -5.17 18.47 20.70
N ASP A 112 -6.18 18.44 19.83
CA ASP A 112 -7.39 17.61 19.95
C ASP A 112 -7.29 16.27 19.21
N ALA A 113 -6.13 15.97 18.60
CA ALA A 113 -5.91 14.69 17.93
C ALA A 113 -5.87 13.54 18.95
N LYS A 114 -6.49 12.40 18.60
CA LYS A 114 -6.41 11.18 19.40
C LYS A 114 -5.00 10.58 19.31
N ASN A 115 -4.47 10.09 20.44
CA ASN A 115 -3.19 9.39 20.48
C ASN A 115 -3.30 8.04 19.73
N LEU A 116 -2.31 7.75 18.88
CA LEU A 116 -2.20 6.49 18.13
C LEU A 116 -2.31 5.26 19.03
N TYR A 117 -1.72 5.30 20.23
CA TYR A 117 -1.69 4.16 21.15
C TYR A 117 -3.04 3.88 21.82
N ASP A 118 -4.00 4.82 21.72
CA ASP A 118 -5.37 4.65 22.24
C ASP A 118 -6.34 4.15 21.15
N MET A 119 -5.84 3.86 19.95
CA MET A 119 -6.64 3.41 18.80
C MET A 119 -6.68 1.89 18.72
N ASP A 120 -7.83 1.36 18.31
CA ASP A 120 -7.98 -0.06 17.95
C ASP A 120 -7.71 -0.25 16.47
N LEU A 121 -6.45 -0.54 16.13
CA LEU A 121 -5.99 -0.75 14.76
C LEU A 121 -6.31 -2.16 14.21
N THR A 122 -7.13 -2.94 14.91
CA THR A 122 -7.57 -4.27 14.43
C THR A 122 -8.84 -4.20 13.58
N LYS A 123 -9.55 -3.07 13.61
CA LYS A 123 -10.74 -2.83 12.81
C LYS A 123 -10.37 -2.47 11.35
N PRO A 124 -11.24 -2.83 10.38
CA PRO A 124 -11.11 -2.37 9.00
C PRO A 124 -11.25 -0.86 8.88
#